data_AF-A0A954LLI5-F1
#
_entry.id   AF-A0A954LLI5-F1
#
_cell.length_a   1.000
_cell.length_b   1.000
_cell.length_c   1.000
_cell.angle_alpha   90.00
_cell.angle_beta   90.00
_cell.angle_gamma   90.00
#
_symmetry.space_group_name_H-M   'P 1'
#
loop_
_entity.id
_entity.type
_entity.pdbx_description
1 polymer ?
#
loop_
_entity_poly.entity_id
_entity_poly.type
_entity_poly.pdbx_seq_one_letter_code
_entity_poly.pdbx_strand_id
1 'polypeptide(L)'
;GLGGFGDKDKPASPGKLFGEILKEGASVGVHIIVWCNSYNNVDRALGRQLLREFELRVVFQMSSGDSSNLIDNPAASRLGPNRALLYRDDQGTTEKFRPYGRPSDEWLTWINHQLNSSEESPVKEEPEELDALDDISDLTIS
;
A
#
# COMPACT_ATOMS: atom_id res chain seq x y z
N GLY A 1 5.17 3.95 46.44
CA GLY A 1 4.96 2.66 45.75
C GLY A 1 5.87 2.64 44.55
N LEU A 2 6.80 1.69 44.50
CA LEU A 2 7.83 1.58 43.48
C LEU A 2 7.20 1.26 42.11
N GLY A 3 7.51 2.09 41.12
CA GLY A 3 7.10 1.92 39.73
C GLY A 3 7.81 0.72 39.08
N GLY A 4 7.05 -0.07 38.33
CA GLY A 4 7.57 -1.17 37.53
C GLY A 4 8.36 -0.65 36.34
N PHE A 5 9.68 -0.68 36.45
CA PHE A 5 10.61 -0.60 35.34
C PHE A 5 10.78 -2.01 34.77
N GLY A 6 10.06 -2.35 33.71
CA GLY A 6 10.15 -3.68 33.13
C GLY A 6 9.38 -3.85 31.83
N ASP A 7 9.49 -2.90 30.89
CA ASP A 7 8.95 -3.11 29.54
C ASP A 7 9.59 -2.23 28.46
N LYS A 8 10.89 -1.89 28.59
CA LYS A 8 11.59 -1.06 27.58
C LYS A 8 12.41 -1.85 26.55
N ASP A 9 12.63 -3.15 26.76
CA ASP A 9 13.48 -3.99 25.89
C ASP A 9 12.71 -4.96 24.99
N LYS A 10 11.38 -4.94 25.00
CA LYS A 10 10.60 -5.76 24.06
C LYS A 10 10.44 -5.02 22.73
N PRO A 11 10.68 -5.68 21.59
CA PRO A 11 10.36 -5.09 20.30
C PRO A 11 8.87 -4.75 20.25
N ALA A 12 8.54 -3.62 19.63
CA ALA A 12 7.16 -3.21 19.42
C ALA A 12 6.38 -4.32 18.71
N SER A 13 5.12 -4.53 19.13
CA SER A 13 4.28 -5.52 18.46
C SER A 13 4.01 -5.10 17.01
N PRO A 14 3.82 -6.04 16.07
CA PRO A 14 3.50 -5.71 14.68
C PRO A 14 2.28 -4.80 14.54
N GLY A 15 1.26 -4.97 15.38
CA GLY A 15 0.09 -4.09 15.39
C GLY A 15 0.40 -2.65 15.82
N LYS A 16 1.34 -2.46 16.76
CA LYS A 16 1.80 -1.12 17.14
C LYS A 16 2.56 -0.46 16.00
N LEU A 17 3.51 -1.17 15.39
CA LEU A 17 4.27 -0.67 14.24
C LEU A 17 3.35 -0.33 13.06
N PHE A 18 2.39 -1.20 12.75
CA PHE A 18 1.41 -0.95 11.69
C PHE A 18 0.56 0.29 11.97
N GLY A 19 0.14 0.49 13.23
CA GLY A 19 -0.58 1.70 13.63
C GLY A 19 0.24 2.97 13.52
N GLU A 20 1.56 2.92 13.70
CA GLU A 20 2.47 4.05 13.47
C GLU A 20 2.59 4.36 11.96
N ILE A 21 2.73 3.34 11.11
CA ILE A 21 2.76 3.53 9.65
C ILE A 21 1.44 4.13 9.15
N LEU A 22 0.29 3.71 9.70
CA LEU A 22 -1.01 4.30 9.32
C LEU A 22 -1.09 5.80 9.60
N LYS A 23 -0.55 6.24 10.73
CA LYS A 23 -0.63 7.64 11.17
C LYS A 23 0.39 8.53 10.47
N GLU A 24 1.63 8.08 10.40
CA GLU A 24 2.76 8.90 9.96
C GLU A 24 3.17 8.61 8.50
N GLY A 25 2.81 7.45 7.96
CA GLY A 25 3.28 6.96 6.66
C GLY A 25 2.96 7.90 5.51
N ALA A 26 1.77 8.50 5.50
CA ALA A 26 1.36 9.41 4.43
C ALA A 26 2.29 10.62 4.31
N SER A 27 2.82 11.13 5.42
CA SER A 27 3.75 12.28 5.44
C SER A 27 5.10 11.99 4.77
N VAL A 28 5.46 10.70 4.66
CA VAL A 28 6.70 10.20 4.06
C VAL A 28 6.46 9.43 2.76
N GLY A 29 5.27 9.56 2.16
CA GLY A 29 4.92 8.92 0.88
C GLY A 29 4.57 7.43 0.96
N VAL A 30 4.32 6.90 2.16
CA VAL A 30 3.82 5.53 2.36
C VAL A 30 2.29 5.55 2.42
N HIS A 31 1.65 4.94 1.43
CA HIS A 31 0.20 4.84 1.33
C HIS A 31 -0.24 3.39 1.51
N ILE A 32 -1.33 3.19 2.25
CA ILE A 32 -1.78 1.85 2.65
C ILE A 32 -3.13 1.53 2.01
N ILE A 33 -3.22 0.34 1.43
CA ILE A 33 -4.48 -0.27 0.99
C ILE A 33 -4.69 -1.53 1.83
N VAL A 34 -5.84 -1.62 2.49
CA VAL A 34 -6.25 -2.80 3.26
C VAL A 34 -7.47 -3.43 2.61
N TRP A 35 -7.46 -4.76 2.52
CA TRP A 35 -8.60 -5.55 2.08
C TRP A 35 -9.07 -6.46 3.20
N CYS A 36 -10.37 -6.49 3.45
CA CYS A 36 -11.00 -7.33 4.47
C CYS A 36 -12.30 -7.92 3.91
N ASN A 37 -12.60 -9.16 4.30
CA ASN A 37 -13.79 -9.89 3.86
C ASN A 37 -15.05 -9.57 4.70
N SER A 38 -14.91 -9.00 5.89
CA SER A 38 -16.04 -8.60 6.74
C SER A 38 -15.71 -7.41 7.64
N TYR A 39 -16.74 -6.69 8.10
CA TYR A 39 -16.59 -5.62 9.10
C TYR A 39 -15.99 -6.14 10.42
N ASN A 40 -16.37 -7.34 10.87
CA ASN A 40 -15.79 -7.94 12.08
C ASN A 40 -14.27 -8.12 11.98
N ASN A 41 -13.73 -8.41 10.78
CA ASN A 41 -12.29 -8.50 10.57
C ASN A 41 -11.62 -7.12 10.65
N VAL A 42 -12.27 -6.09 10.11
CA VAL A 42 -11.81 -4.69 10.22
C VAL A 42 -11.78 -4.25 11.69
N ASP A 43 -12.87 -4.46 12.43
CA ASP A 43 -12.97 -4.03 13.84
C ASP A 43 -11.95 -4.74 14.73
N ARG A 44 -11.72 -6.05 14.54
CA ARG A 44 -10.69 -6.78 15.27
C ARG A 44 -9.26 -6.30 14.94
N ALA A 45 -8.99 -5.99 13.67
CA ALA A 45 -7.64 -5.68 13.21
C ALA A 45 -7.24 -4.22 13.48
N LEU A 46 -8.16 -3.29 13.28
CA LEU A 46 -7.91 -1.84 13.32
C LEU A 46 -8.54 -1.18 14.56
N GLY A 47 -9.69 -1.69 15.00
CA GLY A 47 -10.58 -0.99 15.91
C GLY A 47 -11.02 0.38 15.36
N ARG A 48 -11.84 1.10 16.14
CA ARG A 48 -12.37 2.40 15.72
C ARG A 48 -11.32 3.50 15.58
N GLN A 49 -10.21 3.41 16.32
CA GLN A 49 -9.18 4.45 16.29
C GLN A 49 -8.38 4.42 14.99
N LEU A 50 -7.86 3.26 14.59
CA LEU A 50 -7.06 3.16 13.36
C LEU A 50 -7.93 3.23 12.10
N LEU A 51 -9.21 2.82 12.19
CA LEU A 51 -10.15 2.96 11.08
C LEU A 51 -10.33 4.42 10.63
N ARG A 52 -10.21 5.39 11.55
CA ARG A 52 -10.29 6.82 11.24
C ARG A 52 -9.12 7.34 10.41
N GLU A 53 -7.99 6.64 10.38
CA GLU A 53 -6.86 6.99 9.50
C GLU A 53 -7.17 6.64 8.03
N PHE A 54 -8.26 5.90 7.77
CA PHE A 54 -8.74 5.60 6.42
C PHE A 54 -9.92 6.51 6.05
N GLU A 55 -9.63 7.62 5.37
CA GLU A 55 -10.64 8.54 4.84
C GLU A 55 -11.42 7.92 3.68
N LEU A 56 -10.73 7.17 2.81
CA LEU A 56 -11.32 6.49 1.67
C LEU A 56 -11.66 5.05 2.04
N ARG A 57 -12.94 4.68 1.96
CA ARG A 57 -13.40 3.31 2.25
C ARG A 57 -14.27 2.80 1.10
N VAL A 58 -13.85 1.72 0.47
CA VAL A 58 -14.66 1.00 -0.52
C VAL A 58 -15.41 -0.12 0.19
N VAL A 59 -16.73 -0.10 0.13
CA VAL A 59 -17.58 -1.13 0.77
C VAL A 59 -18.50 -1.81 -0.23
N PHE A 60 -18.70 -3.11 -0.02
CA PHE A 60 -19.61 -3.96 -0.77
C PHE A 60 -20.90 -4.20 0.02
N GLN A 61 -21.81 -5.01 -0.54
CA GLN A 61 -23.04 -5.36 0.16
C GLN A 61 -22.73 -6.02 1.51
N MET A 62 -23.34 -5.49 2.58
CA MET A 62 -23.18 -5.97 3.96
C MET A 62 -24.46 -5.68 4.76
N SER A 63 -24.50 -6.04 6.04
CA SER A 63 -25.67 -5.73 6.87
C SER A 63 -25.84 -4.22 7.08
N SER A 64 -27.06 -3.78 7.42
CA SER A 64 -27.29 -2.37 7.76
C SER A 64 -26.44 -1.91 8.94
N GLY A 65 -26.19 -2.77 9.93
CA GLY A 65 -25.38 -2.45 11.10
C GLY A 65 -23.91 -2.30 10.75
N ASP A 66 -23.35 -3.23 9.98
CA ASP A 66 -21.95 -3.17 9.52
C ASP A 66 -21.71 -1.94 8.66
N SER A 67 -22.65 -1.63 7.75
CA SER A 67 -22.60 -0.44 6.91
C SER A 67 -22.57 0.83 7.74
N SER A 68 -23.49 0.96 8.71
CA SER A 68 -23.50 2.13 9.60
C SER A 68 -22.24 2.25 10.45
N ASN A 69 -21.65 1.13 10.90
CA ASN A 69 -20.43 1.21 11.70
C ASN A 69 -19.16 1.49 10.88
N LEU A 70 -19.15 1.12 9.60
CA LEU A 70 -17.97 1.24 8.73
C LEU A 70 -17.94 2.57 7.95
N ILE A 71 -19.10 3.09 7.56
CA ILE A 71 -19.24 4.30 6.70
C ILE A 71 -20.31 5.27 7.19
N ASP A 72 -20.74 5.18 8.46
CA ASP A 72 -21.73 6.07 9.11
C ASP A 72 -23.09 6.15 8.39
N ASN A 73 -23.37 5.20 7.50
CA ASN A 73 -24.57 5.17 6.67
C ASN A 73 -24.98 3.73 6.37
N PRO A 74 -26.26 3.34 6.48
CA PRO A 74 -26.72 1.97 6.18
C PRO A 74 -26.81 1.64 4.67
N ALA A 75 -26.39 2.53 3.78
CA ALA A 75 -26.60 2.43 2.33
C ALA A 75 -26.04 1.15 1.69
N ALA A 76 -24.97 0.56 2.23
CA ALA A 76 -24.38 -0.65 1.67
C ALA A 76 -25.31 -1.88 1.78
N SER A 77 -26.28 -1.87 2.70
CA SER A 77 -27.30 -2.93 2.81
C SER A 77 -28.20 -3.07 1.60
N ARG A 78 -28.31 -2.01 0.79
CA ARG A 78 -29.16 -1.95 -0.41
C ARG A 78 -28.35 -2.09 -1.71
N LEU A 79 -27.07 -2.46 -1.62
CA LEU A 79 -26.27 -2.71 -2.81
C LEU A 79 -26.76 -3.96 -3.53
N GLY A 80 -26.94 -3.83 -4.85
CA GLY A 80 -27.16 -4.97 -5.73
C GLY A 80 -25.85 -5.63 -6.15
N PRO A 81 -25.92 -6.71 -6.94
CA PRO A 81 -24.73 -7.45 -7.39
C PRO A 81 -23.78 -6.55 -8.20
N ASN A 82 -22.48 -6.78 -8.04
CA ASN A 82 -21.42 -6.04 -8.74
C ASN A 82 -21.54 -4.52 -8.58
N ARG A 83 -21.81 -4.05 -7.36
CA ARG A 83 -21.81 -2.65 -6.98
C ARG A 83 -21.06 -2.47 -5.67
N ALA A 84 -20.38 -1.34 -5.56
CA ALA A 84 -19.71 -0.90 -4.36
C ALA A 84 -20.04 0.57 -4.10
N LEU A 85 -19.76 1.01 -2.87
CA LEU A 85 -19.79 2.41 -2.48
C LEU A 85 -18.36 2.84 -2.18
N LEU A 86 -17.95 3.98 -2.72
CA LEU A 86 -16.78 4.73 -2.28
C LEU A 86 -17.26 5.75 -1.26
N TYR A 87 -16.91 5.53 0.01
CA TYR A 87 -17.12 6.47 1.10
C TYR A 87 -15.89 7.35 1.26
N ARG A 88 -16.12 8.64 1.46
CA ARG A 88 -15.13 9.67 1.70
C ARG A 88 -15.44 10.35 3.02
N ASP A 89 -14.67 10.03 4.05
CA ASP A 89 -14.86 10.54 5.42
C ASP A 89 -14.63 12.06 5.48
N ASP A 90 -13.63 12.55 4.75
CA ASP A 90 -13.27 13.97 4.63
C ASP A 90 -14.42 14.85 4.11
N GLN A 91 -15.27 14.28 3.26
CA GLN A 91 -16.40 15.00 2.64
C GLN A 91 -17.77 14.51 3.14
N GLY A 92 -17.83 13.42 3.92
CA GLY A 92 -19.07 12.73 4.26
C GLY A 92 -19.86 12.25 3.03
N THR A 93 -19.19 12.03 1.89
CA THR A 93 -19.86 11.67 0.64
C THR A 93 -19.79 10.17 0.38
N THR A 94 -20.72 9.68 -0.45
CA THR A 94 -20.72 8.30 -0.90
C THR A 94 -21.09 8.20 -2.37
N GLU A 95 -20.20 7.62 -3.16
CA GLU A 95 -20.40 7.40 -4.59
C GLU A 95 -20.63 5.92 -4.90
N LYS A 96 -21.66 5.61 -5.70
CA LYS A 96 -21.94 4.24 -6.13
C LYS A 96 -21.25 3.95 -7.46
N PHE A 97 -20.46 2.89 -7.52
CA PHE A 97 -19.76 2.48 -8.73
C PHE A 97 -19.84 0.97 -8.97
N ARG A 98 -19.35 0.55 -10.14
CA ARG A 98 -19.19 -0.86 -10.51
C ARG A 98 -17.69 -1.20 -10.46
N PRO A 99 -17.28 -2.16 -9.61
CA PRO A 99 -15.90 -2.63 -9.58
C PRO A 99 -15.48 -3.22 -10.95
N TYR A 100 -14.20 -3.08 -11.27
CA TYR A 100 -13.62 -3.76 -12.42
C TYR A 100 -13.72 -5.28 -12.26
N GLY A 101 -13.89 -5.96 -13.39
CA GLY A 101 -13.82 -7.41 -13.43
C GLY A 101 -12.39 -7.90 -13.18
N ARG A 102 -12.25 -9.21 -12.94
CA ARG A 102 -10.94 -9.85 -12.91
C ARG A 102 -10.25 -9.61 -14.26
N PRO A 103 -9.00 -9.15 -14.30
CA PRO A 103 -8.23 -9.07 -15.54
C PRO A 103 -8.09 -10.44 -16.21
N SER A 104 -7.93 -10.46 -17.54
CA SER A 104 -7.68 -11.72 -18.26
C SER A 104 -6.31 -12.29 -17.91
N ASP A 105 -6.15 -13.60 -18.01
CA ASP A 105 -4.86 -14.24 -17.76
C ASP A 105 -3.80 -13.76 -18.78
N GLU A 106 -4.19 -13.48 -20.03
CA GLU A 106 -3.33 -12.87 -21.04
C GLU A 106 -2.81 -11.48 -20.61
N TRP A 107 -3.69 -10.63 -20.05
CA TRP A 107 -3.29 -9.32 -19.54
C TRP A 107 -2.33 -9.45 -18.35
N LEU A 108 -2.58 -10.43 -17.46
CA LEU A 108 -1.69 -10.71 -16.33
C LEU A 108 -0.31 -11.20 -16.79
N THR A 109 -0.24 -12.03 -17.83
CA THR A 109 1.03 -12.45 -18.43
C THR A 109 1.77 -11.26 -19.04
N TRP A 110 1.07 -10.41 -19.79
CA TRP A 110 1.66 -9.22 -20.39
C TRP A 110 2.24 -8.26 -19.35
N ILE A 111 1.49 -7.91 -18.30
CA ILE A 111 1.97 -6.95 -17.28
C ILE A 111 3.15 -7.52 -16.49
N ASN A 112 3.15 -8.83 -16.20
CA ASN A 112 4.29 -9.48 -15.56
C ASN A 112 5.56 -9.36 -16.41
N HIS A 113 5.46 -9.53 -17.72
CA HIS A 113 6.60 -9.30 -18.61
C HIS A 113 7.09 -7.85 -18.56
N GLN A 114 6.19 -6.87 -18.60
CA GLN A 114 6.56 -5.45 -18.59
C GLN A 114 7.27 -5.02 -17.30
N LEU A 115 6.78 -5.51 -16.15
CA LEU A 115 7.38 -5.20 -14.85
C LEU A 115 8.77 -5.83 -14.71
N ASN A 116 8.94 -7.08 -15.15
CA ASN A 116 10.24 -7.77 -15.06
C ASN A 116 11.24 -7.27 -16.12
N SER A 117 10.78 -6.77 -17.27
CA SER A 117 11.66 -6.16 -18.27
C SER A 117 12.22 -4.79 -17.87
N SER A 118 11.67 -4.18 -16.80
CA SER A 118 12.14 -2.89 -16.30
C SER A 118 13.27 -3.01 -15.27
N GLU A 119 13.59 -4.22 -14.80
CA GLU A 119 14.69 -4.47 -13.86
C GLU A 119 16.06 -4.61 -14.53
N GLU A 120 16.12 -4.70 -15.86
CA GLU A 120 17.38 -4.80 -16.60
C GLU A 120 17.95 -3.40 -16.87
N SER A 121 18.43 -2.74 -15.81
CA SER A 121 19.42 -1.67 -15.98
C SER A 121 20.69 -2.33 -16.54
N PRO A 122 21.21 -1.91 -17.70
CA PRO A 122 22.52 -2.35 -18.11
C PRO A 122 23.47 -1.87 -17.02
N VAL A 123 24.19 -2.82 -16.40
CA VAL A 123 25.39 -2.50 -15.63
C VAL A 123 26.18 -1.55 -16.51
N LYS A 124 26.33 -0.28 -16.09
CA LYS A 124 27.31 0.60 -16.70
C LYS A 124 28.64 -0.10 -16.45
N GLU A 125 29.18 -0.75 -17.47
CA GLU A 125 30.61 -1.03 -17.51
C GLU A 125 31.28 0.33 -17.27
N GLU A 126 31.90 0.48 -16.09
CA GLU A 126 32.86 1.56 -15.88
C GLU A 126 33.84 1.45 -17.06
N PRO A 127 34.08 2.53 -17.82
CA PRO A 127 35.07 2.46 -18.87
C PRO A 127 36.39 2.07 -18.21
N GLU A 128 37.03 1.00 -18.70
CA GLU A 128 38.39 0.64 -18.29
C GLU A 128 39.23 1.93 -18.30
N GLU A 129 39.90 2.22 -17.18
CA GLU A 129 40.94 3.23 -17.14
C GLU A 129 41.96 2.86 -18.22
N LEU A 130 41.91 3.57 -19.35
CA LEU A 130 42.98 3.59 -20.32
C LEU A 130 44.22 4.11 -19.57
N ASP A 131 45.14 3.21 -19.24
CA ASP A 131 46.47 3.52 -18.72
C ASP A 131 47.18 4.40 -19.75
N ALA A 132 47.02 5.71 -19.59
CA ALA A 132 47.50 6.75 -20.50
C ALA A 132 49.03 6.98 -20.37
N LEU A 133 49.80 5.91 -20.17
CA LEU A 133 51.23 5.99 -19.91
C LEU A 133 52.11 5.06 -20.77
N ASP A 134 51.54 4.14 -21.56
CA ASP A 134 52.34 3.12 -22.27
C ASP A 134 52.48 3.29 -23.79
N ASP A 135 51.86 4.28 -24.43
CA ASP A 135 51.84 4.36 -25.92
C ASP A 135 52.31 5.71 -26.50
N ILE A 136 53.35 6.30 -25.91
CA ILE A 136 54.06 7.47 -26.49
C ILE A 136 55.53 7.17 -26.81
N SER A 137 55.99 5.95 -26.56
CA SER A 137 57.36 5.50 -26.86
C SER A 137 57.58 5.20 -28.34
N ASP A 138 56.52 4.90 -29.10
CA ASP A 138 56.57 4.59 -30.54
C ASP A 138 56.48 5.82 -31.47
N LEU A 139 56.38 7.04 -30.92
CA LEU A 139 56.40 8.30 -31.68
C LEU A 139 57.72 9.07 -31.59
N THR A 140 58.75 8.48 -30.99
CA THR A 140 60.12 9.03 -30.97
C THR A 140 61.08 8.20 -31.82
N ILE A 141 61.56 8.79 -32.93
CA ILE A 141 62.80 8.41 -33.60
C ILE A 141 63.82 9.51 -33.31
N SER A 142 65.07 9.11 -32.99
CA SER A 142 66.23 10.00 -32.74
C SER A 142 66.58 10.90 -33.92
#